data_AF-A0A1F4HNB6-F1
#
_entry.id   AF-A0A1F4HNB6-F1
#
_cell.length_a   1.000
_cell.length_b   1.000
_cell.length_c   1.000
_cell.angle_alpha   90.00
_cell.angle_beta   90.00
_cell.angle_gamma   90.00
#
_symmetry.space_group_name_H-M   'P 1'
#
loop_
_entity.id
_entity.type
_entity.pdbx_description
1 polymer ?
#
loop_
_entity_poly.entity_id
_entity_poly.type
_entity_poly.pdbx_seq_one_letter_code
_entity_poly.pdbx_strand_id
1 'polypeptide(L)'
;MVTGNSMLTVETDIQPAQFAQDPAEERAGSVLWLMLVCLNVSRPGSASGLVVRSVLATGYPAVTDAEVELAGKVLEAYGLATVDTEARGPAWTLTKLGIDVVEYRRPTVGPVARPSVRRW
;
A
#
# COMPACT_ATOMS: atom_id res chain seq x y z
N MET A 1 -6.06 -38.48 -47.48
CA MET A 1 -4.80 -37.91 -46.98
C MET A 1 -5.14 -36.57 -46.37
N VAL A 2 -5.07 -36.48 -45.05
CA VAL A 2 -5.50 -35.32 -44.26
C VAL A 2 -4.28 -34.40 -44.11
N THR A 3 -4.34 -33.22 -44.71
CA THR A 3 -3.32 -32.17 -44.53
C THR A 3 -3.58 -31.51 -43.18
N GLY A 4 -2.66 -31.71 -42.24
CA GLY A 4 -2.79 -31.24 -40.86
C GLY A 4 -2.86 -29.73 -40.75
N ASN A 5 -3.92 -29.24 -40.10
CA ASN A 5 -3.96 -27.89 -39.54
C ASN A 5 -2.91 -27.79 -38.42
N SER A 6 -1.84 -27.05 -38.66
CA SER A 6 -0.97 -26.55 -37.59
C SER A 6 -1.79 -25.61 -36.72
N MET A 7 -2.25 -26.17 -35.60
CA MET A 7 -2.77 -25.46 -34.45
C MET A 7 -1.62 -24.61 -33.90
N LEU A 8 -1.56 -23.34 -34.32
CA LEU A 8 -0.75 -22.32 -33.65
C LEU A 8 -1.39 -22.10 -32.28
N THR A 9 -1.00 -22.90 -31.31
CA THR A 9 -1.16 -22.58 -29.90
C THR A 9 -0.37 -21.30 -29.69
N VAL A 10 -1.05 -20.17 -29.63
CA VAL A 10 -0.50 -18.94 -29.06
C VAL A 10 -0.32 -19.26 -27.58
N GLU A 11 0.78 -19.93 -27.25
CA GLU A 11 1.31 -19.94 -25.89
C GLU A 11 1.40 -18.48 -25.51
N THR A 12 0.53 -18.10 -24.58
CA THR A 12 0.49 -16.77 -24.03
C THR A 12 1.78 -16.62 -23.25
N ASP A 13 2.79 -16.10 -23.94
CA ASP A 13 4.06 -15.66 -23.41
C ASP A 13 3.73 -14.46 -22.50
N ILE A 14 3.18 -14.75 -21.32
CA ILE A 14 3.21 -13.81 -20.20
C ILE A 14 4.68 -13.77 -19.83
N GLN A 15 5.44 -12.93 -20.55
CA GLN A 15 6.75 -12.55 -20.11
C GLN A 15 6.56 -11.86 -18.75
N PRO A 16 7.11 -12.38 -17.63
CA PRO A 16 7.07 -11.70 -16.35
C PRO A 16 8.09 -10.53 -16.33
N ALA A 17 8.23 -9.83 -17.46
CA ALA A 17 9.14 -8.73 -17.63
C ALA A 17 8.44 -7.43 -17.22
N GLN A 18 8.20 -7.22 -15.92
CA GLN A 18 8.08 -5.84 -15.39
C GLN A 18 8.20 -5.68 -13.85
N PHE A 19 8.88 -6.59 -13.14
CA PHE A 19 9.15 -6.41 -11.70
C PHE A 19 10.56 -5.87 -11.40
N ALA A 20 11.16 -5.11 -12.33
CA ALA A 20 12.21 -4.18 -11.93
C ALA A 20 11.55 -2.92 -11.36
N GLN A 21 10.76 -3.07 -10.29
CA GLN A 21 10.42 -1.91 -9.46
C GLN A 21 11.70 -1.50 -8.76
N ASP A 22 12.01 -0.21 -8.74
CA ASP A 22 13.11 0.29 -7.92
C ASP A 22 12.85 -0.20 -6.48
N PRO A 23 13.81 -0.89 -5.82
CA PRO A 23 13.65 -1.34 -4.44
C PRO A 23 13.18 -0.22 -3.49
N ALA A 24 13.54 1.03 -3.78
CA ALA A 24 13.06 2.19 -3.05
C ALA A 24 11.55 2.43 -3.23
N GLU A 25 11.02 2.28 -4.45
CA GLU A 25 9.60 2.41 -4.76
C GLU A 25 8.78 1.29 -4.12
N GLU A 26 9.27 0.05 -4.17
CA GLU A 26 8.61 -1.10 -3.53
C GLU A 26 8.53 -0.91 -2.00
N ARG A 27 9.63 -0.47 -1.39
CA ARG A 27 9.67 -0.13 0.04
C ARG A 27 8.69 0.98 0.36
N ALA A 28 8.67 2.07 -0.42
CA ALA A 28 7.77 3.19 -0.20
C ALA A 28 6.30 2.76 -0.27
N GLY A 29 5.93 1.97 -1.30
CA GLY A 29 4.58 1.44 -1.44
C GLY A 29 4.18 0.53 -0.29
N SER A 30 5.12 -0.25 0.24
CA SER A 30 4.87 -1.15 1.37
C SER A 30 4.71 -0.40 2.70
N VAL A 31 5.49 0.66 2.92
CA VAL A 31 5.31 1.58 4.06
C VAL A 31 3.92 2.21 4.04
N LEU A 32 3.45 2.66 2.88
CA LEU A 32 2.09 3.20 2.73
C LEU A 32 1.02 2.14 3.07
N TRP A 33 1.20 0.91 2.61
CA TRP A 33 0.28 -0.19 2.94
C TRP A 33 0.25 -0.49 4.44
N LEU A 34 1.41 -0.62 5.09
CA LEU A 34 1.47 -0.87 6.53
C LEU A 34 0.86 0.29 7.34
N MET A 35 1.07 1.53 6.89
CA MET A 35 0.42 2.69 7.51
C MET A 35 -1.11 2.57 7.40
N LEU A 36 -1.67 2.25 6.23
CA LEU A 36 -3.12 2.02 6.08
C LEU A 36 -3.65 0.93 7.01
N VAL A 37 -2.92 -0.18 7.15
CA VAL A 37 -3.29 -1.27 8.08
C VAL A 37 -3.28 -0.79 9.52
N CYS A 38 -2.23 -0.05 9.93
CA CYS A 38 -2.13 0.55 11.26
C CYS A 38 -3.35 1.43 11.55
N LEU A 39 -3.67 2.35 10.64
CA LEU A 39 -4.80 3.27 10.80
C LEU A 39 -6.14 2.53 10.83
N ASN A 40 -6.27 1.42 10.09
CA ASN A 40 -7.48 0.60 10.11
C ASN A 40 -7.72 -0.06 11.48
N VAL A 41 -6.64 -0.56 12.10
CA VAL A 41 -6.70 -1.17 13.45
C VAL A 41 -6.99 -0.12 14.53
N SER A 42 -6.59 1.13 14.33
CA SER A 42 -6.85 2.23 15.27
C SER A 42 -8.27 2.80 15.21
N ARG A 43 -9.12 2.34 14.27
CA ARG A 43 -10.51 2.81 14.15
C ARG A 43 -11.32 2.50 15.43
N PRO A 44 -12.27 3.39 15.80
CA PRO A 44 -12.71 4.59 15.08
C PRO A 44 -11.83 5.84 15.31
N GLY A 45 -10.74 5.72 16.07
CA GLY A 45 -9.85 6.83 16.38
C GLY A 45 -8.78 7.12 15.33
N SER A 46 -7.89 8.04 15.68
CA SER A 46 -6.67 8.36 14.94
C SER A 46 -5.47 7.61 15.51
N ALA A 47 -4.40 7.51 14.72
CA ALA A 47 -3.10 7.03 15.19
C ALA A 47 -2.07 8.16 15.13
N SER A 48 -1.34 8.39 16.23
CA SER A 48 -0.27 9.38 16.29
C SER A 48 0.98 8.93 15.51
N GLY A 49 1.82 9.89 15.12
CA GLY A 49 3.19 9.69 14.61
C GLY A 49 3.96 8.57 15.32
N LEU A 50 3.97 8.61 16.66
CA LEU A 50 4.67 7.63 17.48
C LEU A 50 4.13 6.20 17.31
N VAL A 51 2.81 6.04 17.30
CA VAL A 51 2.17 4.73 17.14
C VAL A 51 2.43 4.19 15.74
N VAL A 52 2.22 5.02 14.71
CA VAL A 52 2.46 4.64 13.31
C VAL A 52 3.92 4.23 13.12
N ARG A 53 4.87 5.02 13.59
CA ARG A 53 6.31 4.70 13.48
C ARG A 53 6.65 3.38 14.17
N SER A 54 6.10 3.14 15.36
CA SER A 54 6.35 1.90 16.11
C SER A 54 5.88 0.67 15.34
N VAL A 55 4.73 0.75 14.66
CA VAL A 55 4.22 -0.33 13.80
C VAL A 55 5.09 -0.48 12.56
N LEU A 56 5.43 0.61 11.86
CA LEU A 56 6.26 0.56 10.67
C LEU A 56 7.66 0.00 10.96
N ALA A 57 8.24 0.32 12.12
CA ALA A 57 9.56 -0.15 12.53
C ALA A 57 9.66 -1.68 12.68
N THR A 58 8.53 -2.39 12.82
CA THR A 58 8.52 -3.86 12.85
C THR A 58 8.94 -4.48 11.52
N GLY A 59 8.57 -3.87 10.39
CA GLY A 59 8.96 -4.32 9.05
C GLY A 59 10.11 -3.49 8.45
N TYR A 60 10.25 -2.25 8.88
CA TYR A 60 11.24 -1.30 8.38
C TYR A 60 11.99 -0.61 9.53
N PRO A 61 12.97 -1.28 10.17
CA PRO A 61 13.62 -0.79 11.39
C PRO A 61 14.27 0.59 11.27
N ALA A 62 14.71 0.96 10.06
CA ALA A 62 15.32 2.25 9.77
C ALA A 62 14.31 3.35 9.39
N VAL A 63 13.00 3.13 9.57
CA VAL A 63 11.98 4.14 9.24
C VAL A 63 12.11 5.37 10.14
N THR A 64 12.23 6.53 9.49
CA THR A 64 12.40 7.84 10.14
C THR A 64 11.07 8.54 10.32
N ASP A 65 10.99 9.50 11.25
CA ASP A 65 9.79 10.32 11.44
C ASP A 65 9.43 11.09 10.15
N ALA A 66 10.44 11.56 9.41
CA ALA A 66 10.24 12.24 8.13
C ALA A 66 9.58 11.35 7.07
N GLU A 67 9.91 10.05 7.04
CA GLU A 67 9.26 9.09 6.15
C GLU A 67 7.81 8.80 6.57
N VAL A 68 7.52 8.78 7.87
CA VAL A 68 6.14 8.65 8.37
C VAL A 68 5.29 9.85 7.98
N GLU A 69 5.83 11.06 8.16
CA GLU A 69 5.15 12.28 7.74
C GLU A 69 4.92 12.33 6.22
N LEU A 70 5.92 11.95 5.43
CA LEU A 70 5.80 11.88 3.98
C LEU A 70 4.74 10.84 3.56
N ALA A 71 4.75 9.65 4.16
CA ALA A 71 3.74 8.62 3.91
C ALA A 71 2.34 9.14 4.23
N GLY A 72 2.17 9.83 5.36
CA GLY A 72 0.91 10.49 5.73
C GLY A 72 0.44 11.51 4.70
N LYS A 73 1.33 12.40 4.24
CA LYS A 73 1.04 13.39 3.19
C LYS A 73 0.65 12.74 1.86
N VAL A 74 1.30 11.64 1.50
CA VAL A 74 0.94 10.87 0.30
C VAL A 74 -0.46 10.28 0.45
N LEU A 75 -0.77 9.63 1.57
CA LEU A 75 -2.12 9.07 1.80
C LEU A 75 -3.20 10.16 1.79
N GLU A 76 -2.91 11.34 2.34
CA GLU A 76 -3.80 12.51 2.26
C GLU A 76 -4.01 12.99 0.83
N ALA A 77 -2.94 13.12 0.04
CA ALA A 77 -3.00 13.55 -1.36
C ALA A 77 -3.86 12.60 -2.23
N TYR A 78 -3.93 11.32 -1.89
CA TYR A 78 -4.78 10.32 -2.54
C TYR A 78 -6.17 10.18 -1.88
N GLY A 79 -6.49 11.01 -0.88
CA GLY A 79 -7.78 10.99 -0.18
C GLY A 79 -8.02 9.73 0.65
N LEU A 80 -6.96 9.01 1.03
CA LEU A 80 -7.02 7.76 1.79
C LEU A 80 -7.02 7.99 3.32
N ALA A 81 -6.40 9.09 3.76
CA ALA A 81 -6.37 9.50 5.16
C ALA A 81 -6.53 11.02 5.30
N THR A 82 -6.86 11.48 6.49
CA THR A 82 -6.78 12.90 6.90
C THR A 82 -5.78 13.04 8.03
N VAL A 83 -5.07 14.17 8.10
CA VAL A 83 -4.17 14.48 9.22
C VAL A 83 -4.78 15.53 10.13
N ASP A 84 -4.65 15.31 11.44
CA ASP A 84 -4.86 16.29 12.48
C ASP A 84 -3.50 16.64 13.10
N THR A 85 -3.15 17.91 13.14
CA THR A 85 -1.85 18.40 13.65
C THR A 85 -1.95 19.07 15.01
N GLU A 86 -3.08 18.95 15.72
CA GLU A 86 -3.25 19.63 17.01
C GLU A 86 -2.25 19.16 18.09
N ALA A 87 -1.49 20.10 18.65
CA ALA A 87 -0.64 20.14 19.85
C ALA A 87 0.31 18.97 20.23
N ARG A 88 0.02 17.71 19.87
CA ARG A 88 0.77 16.50 20.26
C ARG A 88 1.49 15.83 19.08
N GLY A 89 1.57 16.52 17.95
CA GLY A 89 2.13 16.02 16.70
C GLY A 89 1.05 15.46 15.76
N PRO A 90 1.42 15.05 14.54
CA PRO A 90 0.47 14.58 13.54
C PRO A 90 -0.20 13.28 14.00
N ALA A 91 -1.51 13.23 13.79
CA ALA A 91 -2.33 12.04 13.94
C ALA A 91 -3.14 11.82 12.67
N TRP A 92 -3.21 10.59 12.18
CA TRP A 92 -3.94 10.27 10.95
C TRP A 92 -5.18 9.44 11.23
N THR A 93 -6.22 9.68 10.44
CA THR A 93 -7.48 8.93 10.46
C THR A 93 -7.80 8.47 9.04
N LEU A 94 -8.28 7.23 8.88
CA LEU A 94 -8.71 6.77 7.55
C LEU A 94 -9.98 7.49 7.09
N THR A 95 -10.01 7.85 5.80
CA THR A 95 -11.25 8.18 5.13
C THR A 95 -12.05 6.91 4.82
N LYS A 96 -13.31 7.06 4.39
CA LYS A 96 -14.09 5.95 3.86
C LYS A 96 -13.39 5.25 2.69
N LEU A 97 -12.72 6.00 1.82
CA LEU A 97 -11.97 5.44 0.70
C LEU A 97 -10.78 4.62 1.20
N GLY A 98 -10.02 5.12 2.17
CA GLY A 98 -8.91 4.39 2.79
C GLY A 98 -9.35 3.06 3.41
N ILE A 99 -10.50 3.07 4.12
CA ILE A 99 -11.14 1.87 4.67
C ILE A 99 -11.48 0.87 3.56
N ASP A 100 -12.13 1.32 2.48
CA ASP A 100 -12.51 0.44 1.38
C ASP A 100 -11.27 -0.17 0.68
N VAL A 101 -10.16 0.58 0.57
CA VAL A 101 -8.91 0.10 -0.02
C VAL A 101 -8.23 -0.96 0.85
N VAL A 102 -8.07 -0.69 2.15
CA VAL A 102 -7.37 -1.60 3.08
C VAL A 102 -8.17 -2.87 3.37
N GLU A 103 -9.50 -2.79 3.32
CA GLU A 103 -10.40 -3.95 3.47
C GLU A 103 -10.64 -4.70 2.14
N TYR A 104 -9.89 -4.38 1.08
CA TYR A 104 -10.00 -5.02 -0.24
C TYR A 104 -11.37 -4.87 -0.92
N ARG A 105 -12.21 -3.93 -0.48
CA ARG A 105 -13.50 -3.61 -1.11
C ARG A 105 -13.33 -2.83 -2.41
N ARG A 106 -12.19 -2.15 -2.57
CA ARG A 106 -11.79 -1.44 -3.79
C ARG A 106 -10.36 -1.80 -4.22
N PRO A 107 -10.01 -1.63 -5.51
CA PRO A 107 -8.62 -1.63 -5.95
C PRO A 107 -7.79 -0.56 -5.23
N THR A 108 -6.48 -0.76 -5.18
CA THR A 108 -5.55 0.27 -4.68
C THR A 108 -5.61 1.53 -5.55
N VAL A 109 -5.39 2.67 -4.91
CA VAL A 109 -5.27 3.97 -5.55
C VAL A 109 -3.87 4.52 -5.25
N GLY A 110 -3.17 5.02 -6.27
CA GLY A 110 -1.84 5.60 -6.10
C GLY A 110 -0.72 4.57 -5.86
N PRO A 111 0.40 4.97 -5.24
CA PRO A 111 1.62 4.15 -5.12
C PRO A 111 1.56 3.09 -4.01
N VAL A 112 0.38 2.73 -3.51
CA VAL A 112 0.22 1.78 -2.41
C VAL A 112 0.49 0.35 -2.89
N ALA A 113 1.52 -0.30 -2.32
CA ALA A 113 1.86 -1.68 -2.63
C ALA A 113 1.06 -2.65 -1.75
N ARG A 114 -0.21 -2.87 -2.12
CA ARG A 114 -1.05 -3.87 -1.45
C ARG A 114 -0.59 -5.29 -1.80
N PRO A 115 -0.36 -6.17 -0.81
CA PRO A 115 -0.02 -7.57 -1.08
C PRO A 115 -1.07 -8.25 -1.96
N SER A 116 -0.61 -8.96 -2.99
CA SER A 116 -1.49 -9.83 -3.77
C SER A 116 -1.97 -10.98 -2.89
N VAL A 117 -3.29 -11.19 -2.80
CA VAL A 117 -3.84 -12.36 -2.10
C VAL A 117 -3.41 -13.61 -2.87
N ARG A 118 -2.44 -14.37 -2.34
CA ARG A 118 -2.16 -15.71 -2.85
C ARG A 118 -3.33 -16.59 -2.42
N ARG A 119 -4.18 -16.99 -3.39
CA ARG A 119 -5.15 -18.06 -3.15
C ARG A 119 -4.35 -19.34 -2.93
N TRP A 120 -4.45 -19.88 -1.72
CA TRP A 120 -3.96 -21.22 -1.39
C TRP A 120 -4.96 -22.26 -1.91
#